data_AF-A0A7X7VFC0-F1
#
_entry.id   AF-A0A7X7VFC0-F1
#
_cell.length_a   1.000
_cell.length_b   1.000
_cell.length_c   1.000
_cell.angle_alpha   90.00
_cell.angle_beta   90.00
_cell.angle_gamma   90.00
#
_symmetry.space_group_name_H-M   'P 1'
#
loop_
_entity.id
_entity.type
_entity.pdbx_description
1 polymer ?
#
loop_
_entity_poly.entity_id
_entity_poly.type
_entity_poly.pdbx_seq_one_letter_code
_entity_poly.pdbx_strand_id
1 'polypeptide(L)' 'YLDSRTIYDRILAYEKTDPHGLNGFLLLVHIGADPERTDKFYLLLGDLVRELKSRGYAFVRVDALVRSPAK' A
#
# COMPACT_ATOMS: atom_id res chain seq x y z
N TYR A 1 1.16 3.32 -19.42
CA TYR A 1 1.83 4.03 -18.30
C TYR A 1 0.76 4.48 -17.32
N LEU A 2 0.95 4.25 -16.02
CA LEU A 2 0.05 4.75 -14.95
C LEU A 2 0.91 5.59 -14.00
N ASP A 3 0.55 6.86 -13.83
CA ASP A 3 1.32 7.79 -13.01
C ASP A 3 1.17 7.50 -11.50
N SER A 4 2.14 7.95 -10.71
CA SER A 4 2.18 7.65 -9.28
C SER A 4 0.99 8.22 -8.52
N ARG A 5 0.45 9.37 -8.96
CA ARG A 5 -0.70 9.99 -8.32
C ARG A 5 -1.96 9.15 -8.54
N THR A 6 -2.18 8.65 -9.75
CA THR A 6 -3.29 7.73 -10.03
C THR A 6 -3.17 6.43 -9.24
N ILE A 7 -1.96 5.88 -9.04
CA ILE A 7 -1.76 4.70 -8.18
C ILE A 7 -2.16 5.02 -6.73
N TYR A 8 -1.69 6.15 -6.20
CA TYR A 8 -2.02 6.62 -4.84
C TYR A 8 -3.53 6.77 -4.64
N ASP A 9 -4.19 7.50 -5.54
CA ASP A 9 -5.62 7.78 -5.45
C ASP A 9 -6.45 6.50 -5.58
N ARG A 10 -6.03 5.54 -6.41
CA ARG A 10 -6.69 4.23 -6.53
C ARG A 10 -6.58 3.39 -5.26
N ILE A 11 -5.46 3.42 -4.55
CA ILE A 11 -5.30 2.71 -3.28
C ILE A 11 -6.27 3.27 -2.25
N LEU A 12 -6.35 4.60 -2.11
CA LEU A 12 -7.28 5.23 -1.16
C LEU A 12 -8.75 5.10 -1.59
N ALA A 13 -9.03 5.09 -2.89
CA ALA A 13 -10.37 4.81 -3.39
C ALA A 13 -10.80 3.40 -3.04
N TYR A 14 -9.93 2.40 -3.26
CA TYR A 14 -10.20 1.01 -2.88
C TYR A 14 -10.45 0.89 -1.37
N GLU A 15 -9.56 1.47 -0.55
CA GLU A 15 -9.68 1.51 0.91
C GLU A 15 -11.04 2.05 1.37
N LYS A 16 -11.53 3.11 0.71
CA LYS A 16 -12.82 3.72 1.05
C LYS A 16 -14.02 2.86 0.64
N THR A 17 -13.90 2.09 -0.44
CA THR A 17 -15.04 1.36 -1.04
C THR A 17 -15.17 -0.08 -0.54
N ASP A 18 -14.09 -0.69 -0.08
CA ASP A 18 -14.12 -2.05 0.46
C ASP A 18 -14.71 -2.02 1.88
N PRO A 19 -15.71 -2.86 2.21
CA PRO A 19 -16.32 -2.88 3.54
C PRO A 19 -15.35 -3.26 4.67
N HIS A 20 -14.20 -3.85 4.34
CA HIS A 20 -13.12 -4.18 5.27
C HIS A 20 -11.92 -3.22 5.16
N GLY A 21 -12.01 -2.19 4.31
CA GLY A 21 -10.92 -1.27 4.01
C GLY A 21 -9.67 -2.00 3.54
N LEU A 22 -8.53 -1.72 4.17
CA LEU A 22 -7.27 -2.43 3.94
C LEU A 22 -6.92 -3.42 5.06
N ASN A 23 -7.90 -3.88 5.84
CA ASN A 23 -7.64 -4.85 6.91
C ASN A 23 -7.22 -6.21 6.33
N GLY A 24 -6.02 -6.65 6.67
CA GLY A 24 -5.41 -7.87 6.11
C GLY A 24 -4.94 -7.75 4.66
N PHE A 25 -4.86 -6.53 4.12
CA PHE A 25 -4.44 -6.28 2.75
C PHE A 25 -2.92 -6.41 2.57
N LEU A 26 -2.49 -6.97 1.43
CA LEU A 26 -1.09 -7.04 1.02
C LEU A 26 -0.85 -6.13 -0.19
N LEU A 27 -0.21 -4.98 0.04
CA LEU A 27 0.22 -4.07 -1.03
C LEU A 27 1.64 -4.42 -1.50
N LEU A 28 1.77 -4.95 -2.72
CA LEU A 28 3.07 -5.29 -3.31
C LEU A 28 3.58 -4.15 -4.21
N VAL A 29 4.76 -3.61 -3.90
CA VAL A 29 5.39 -2.51 -4.65
C VAL A 29 6.76 -2.94 -5.16
N HIS A 30 7.01 -2.73 -6.45
CA HIS A 30 8.32 -2.92 -7.07
C HIS A 30 9.08 -1.58 -7.07
N ILE A 31 10.18 -1.52 -6.32
CA ILE A 31 11.05 -0.33 -6.26
C ILE A 31 11.83 -0.15 -7.58
N GLY A 32 12.05 -1.25 -8.31
CA GLY A 32 12.55 -1.22 -9.68
C GLY A 32 11.46 -0.79 -10.65
N ALA A 33 11.61 0.42 -11.18
CA ALA A 33 10.96 0.83 -12.42
C ALA A 33 12.04 1.04 -13.48
N ASP A 34 11.64 1.08 -14.76
CA ASP A 34 12.52 1.46 -15.86
C ASP A 34 13.36 2.69 -15.49
N PRO A 35 14.70 2.68 -15.71
CA PRO A 35 15.57 3.81 -15.40
C PRO A 35 15.09 5.14 -15.98
N GLU A 36 14.42 5.11 -17.14
CA GLU A 36 13.90 6.30 -17.82
C GLU A 36 12.64 6.87 -17.15
N ARG A 37 12.02 6.12 -16.23
CA ARG A 37 10.84 6.59 -15.49
C ARG A 37 11.24 7.57 -14.39
N THR A 38 10.87 8.83 -14.55
CA THR A 38 11.11 9.89 -13.55
C THR A 38 10.06 9.91 -12.44
N ASP A 39 8.81 9.58 -12.75
CA ASP A 39 7.69 9.53 -11.80
C ASP A 39 7.56 8.14 -11.19
N LYS A 40 8.39 7.85 -10.19
CA LYS A 40 8.45 6.55 -9.50
C LYS A 40 7.61 6.57 -8.23
N PHE A 41 6.72 5.59 -8.10
CA PHE A 41 5.74 5.54 -7.01
C PHE A 41 6.36 5.51 -5.60
N TYR A 42 7.57 4.95 -5.45
CA TYR A 42 8.23 4.92 -4.14
C TYR A 42 8.53 6.32 -3.56
N LEU A 43 8.51 7.37 -4.39
CA LEU A 43 8.62 8.76 -3.91
C LEU A 43 7.37 9.19 -3.10
N LEU A 44 6.20 8.61 -3.37
CA LEU A 44 4.95 8.85 -2.63
C LEU A 44 4.68 7.82 -1.54
N LEU A 45 5.47 6.74 -1.46
CA LEU A 45 5.23 5.65 -0.51
C LEU A 45 5.29 6.14 0.95
N GLY A 46 6.18 7.10 1.25
CA GLY A 46 6.25 7.71 2.58
C GLY A 46 4.99 8.47 2.97
N ASP A 47 4.38 9.20 2.03
CA ASP A 47 3.11 9.89 2.23
C ASP A 47 1.97 8.89 2.44
N LEU A 48 1.92 7.83 1.61
CA LEU A 48 0.89 6.80 1.74
C LEU A 48 0.95 6.11 3.10
N VAL A 49 2.15 5.78 3.59
CA VAL A 49 2.32 5.16 4.91
C VAL A 49 1.85 6.10 6.03
N ARG A 50 2.12 7.41 5.93
CA ARG A 50 1.65 8.39 6.92
C ARG A 50 0.12 8.51 6.90
N GLU A 51 -0.47 8.59 5.71
CA GLU A 51 -1.93 8.67 5.52
C GLU A 51 -2.63 7.41 6.06
N LEU A 52 -2.11 6.22 5.79
CA LEU A 52 -2.72 4.99 6.31
C LEU A 52 -2.57 4.89 7.83
N LYS A 53 -1.45 5.35 8.40
CA LYS A 53 -1.29 5.42 9.87
C LYS A 53 -2.26 6.42 10.51
N SER A 54 -2.49 7.59 9.90
CA SER A 54 -3.44 8.57 10.42
C SER A 54 -4.89 8.06 10.39
N ARG A 55 -5.21 7.16 9.45
CA ARG A 55 -6.47 6.43 9.35
C ARG A 55 -6.61 5.24 10.31
N GLY A 56 -5.60 4.96 11.13
CA GLY A 56 -5.63 3.91 12.14
C GLY A 56 -5.09 2.54 11.67
N TYR A 57 -4.49 2.46 10.49
CA TYR A 57 -3.86 1.21 10.04
C TYR A 57 -2.53 0.94 10.75
N ALA A 58 -2.32 -0.33 11.10
CA ALA A 58 -1.04 -0.84 11.57
C ALA A 58 -0.38 -1.68 10.47
N PHE A 59 0.88 -1.37 10.15
CA PHE A 59 1.67 -2.20 9.25
C PHE A 59 2.31 -3.34 10.04
N VAL A 60 2.04 -4.57 9.64
CA VAL A 60 2.62 -5.77 10.23
C VAL A 60 3.52 -6.48 9.23
N ARG A 61 4.45 -7.29 9.72
CA ARG A 61 5.20 -8.19 8.87
C ARG A 61 4.26 -9.24 8.26
N VAL A 62 4.56 -9.67 7.04
CA VAL A 62 3.74 -10.65 6.31
C VAL A 62 3.59 -11.95 7.10
N ASP A 63 4.64 -12.43 7.76
CA ASP A 63 4.59 -13.66 8.57
C ASP A 63 3.68 -13.53 9.80
N ALA A 64 3.58 -12.33 10.39
CA ALA A 64 2.64 -12.06 11.46
C ALA A 64 1.19 -12.04 10.94
N LEU A 65 0.96 -11.56 9.71
CA LEU A 65 -0.35 -11.53 9.09
C LEU A 65 -0.87 -12.94 8.74
N VAL A 66 -0.02 -13.81 8.19
CA VAL A 66 -0.43 -15.14 7.71
C VAL A 66 -0.33 -16.24 8.76
N ARG A 67 0.07 -15.93 10.00
CA ARG A 67 0.27 -16.96 11.03
C ARG A 67 -1.06 -17.62 11.37
N SER A 68 -1.17 -18.92 11.10
CA SER A 68 -2.20 -19.75 11.73
C SER A 68 -1.91 -19.89 13.23
N PRO A 69 -2.94 -20.02 14.09
CA PRO A 69 -2.70 -20.34 15.50
C PRO A 69 -1.86 -21.62 15.57
N ALA A 70 -0.85 -21.62 16.45
CA ALA A 70 -0.02 -22.81 16.67
C ALA A 70 -0.96 -23.96 17.08
N LYS A 71 -0.85 -25.09 16.36
CA LYS A 71 -1.51 -26.35 16.74
C LYS A 71 -1.08 -26.78 18.12
#